data_AF-B1YDF3-F1
#
_entry.id   AF-B1YDF3-F1
#
_cell.length_a   1.000
_cell.length_b   1.000
_cell.length_c   1.000
_cell.angle_alpha   90.00
_cell.angle_beta   90.00
_cell.angle_gamma   90.00
#
_symmetry.space_group_name_H-M   'P 1'
#
loop_
_entity.id
_entity.type
_entity.pdbx_description
1 polymer ?
#
loop_
_entity_poly.entity_id
_entity_poly.type
_entity_poly.pdbx_seq_one_letter_code
_entity_poly.pdbx_strand_id
1 'polypeptide(L)'
;MGDAEAVALAFLVLFALMVETIYIAKLIAPRRPTPMKLMRYEAGNPESGPAKAPLAMQYLGYVLMLVALEPVAAVPLALAVWGGADVYTVIYISLAGGLIAMAAAYYAYSYARRIELWRVSS
;
A
#
# COMPACT_ATOMS: atom_id res chain seq x y z
N MET A 1 -3.94 -23.31 -23.44
CA MET A 1 -4.09 -22.38 -22.30
C MET A 1 -3.03 -21.30 -22.48
N GLY A 2 -3.45 -20.04 -22.60
CA GLY A 2 -2.52 -18.92 -22.80
C GLY A 2 -1.81 -18.52 -21.50
N ASP A 3 -0.71 -17.79 -21.60
CA ASP A 3 0.08 -17.36 -20.43
C ASP A 3 -0.77 -16.53 -19.44
N ALA A 4 -1.63 -15.64 -19.97
CA ALA A 4 -2.56 -14.86 -19.15
C ALA A 4 -3.58 -15.75 -18.42
N GLU A 5 -4.06 -16.82 -19.06
CA GLU A 5 -4.97 -17.78 -18.45
C GLU A 5 -4.25 -18.58 -17.35
N ALA A 6 -2.96 -18.92 -17.55
CA ALA A 6 -2.12 -19.57 -16.55
C ALA A 6 -1.88 -18.73 -15.32
N VAL A 7 -1.57 -17.45 -15.51
CA VAL A 7 -1.42 -16.50 -14.41
C VAL A 7 -2.74 -16.32 -13.67
N ALA A 8 -3.85 -16.12 -14.39
CA ALA A 8 -5.17 -15.97 -13.78
C ALA A 8 -5.57 -17.21 -12.96
N LEU A 9 -5.33 -18.42 -13.49
CA LEU A 9 -5.59 -19.67 -12.79
C LEU A 9 -4.73 -19.77 -11.52
N ALA A 10 -3.44 -19.42 -11.60
CA ALA A 10 -2.55 -19.44 -10.44
C ALA A 10 -3.05 -18.52 -9.32
N PHE A 11 -3.44 -17.28 -9.64
CA PHE A 11 -4.01 -16.35 -8.66
C PHE A 11 -5.33 -16.87 -8.07
N LEU A 12 -6.19 -17.47 -8.90
CA LEU A 12 -7.46 -18.05 -8.45
C LEU A 12 -7.23 -19.22 -7.48
N VAL A 13 -6.29 -20.10 -7.78
CA VAL A 13 -5.93 -21.22 -6.90
C VAL A 13 -5.38 -20.69 -5.57
N LEU A 14 -4.45 -19.73 -5.59
CA LEU A 14 -3.91 -19.12 -4.37
C LEU A 14 -5.00 -18.46 -3.52
N PHE A 15 -5.92 -17.73 -4.16
CA PHE A 15 -7.05 -17.10 -3.48
C PHE A 15 -8.00 -18.16 -2.88
N ALA A 16 -8.31 -19.22 -3.62
CA ALA A 16 -9.14 -20.31 -3.14
C ALA A 16 -8.50 -21.00 -1.92
N LEU A 17 -7.20 -21.31 -1.97
CA LEU A 17 -6.46 -21.90 -0.85
C LEU A 17 -6.43 -20.99 0.39
N MET A 18 -6.29 -19.67 0.20
CA MET A 18 -6.38 -18.70 1.31
C MET A 18 -7.76 -18.74 1.96
N VAL A 19 -8.82 -18.70 1.16
CA VAL A 19 -10.21 -18.74 1.65
C VAL A 19 -10.48 -20.07 2.35
N GLU A 20 -10.13 -21.19 1.73
CA GLU A 20 -10.25 -22.53 2.28
C GLU A 20 -9.57 -22.64 3.66
N THR A 21 -8.34 -22.14 3.77
CA THR A 21 -7.59 -22.14 5.04
C THR A 21 -8.33 -21.40 6.15
N ILE A 22 -8.91 -20.23 5.85
CA ILE A 22 -9.70 -19.45 6.81
C ILE A 22 -10.94 -20.25 7.26
N TYR A 23 -11.63 -20.92 6.34
CA TYR A 23 -12.82 -21.71 6.66
C TYR A 23 -12.49 -22.97 7.45
N ILE A 24 -11.43 -23.70 7.10
CA ILE A 24 -10.94 -24.85 7.86
C ILE A 24 -10.57 -24.43 9.28
N ALA A 25 -9.82 -23.32 9.42
CA ALA A 25 -9.47 -22.79 10.74
C ALA A 25 -10.72 -22.44 11.57
N LYS A 26 -11.74 -21.82 10.96
CA LYS A 26 -13.03 -21.52 11.61
C LYS A 26 -13.86 -22.76 11.97
N LEU A 27 -13.70 -23.86 11.23
CA LEU A 27 -14.41 -25.13 11.49
C LEU A 27 -13.81 -25.85 12.70
N ILE A 28 -12.48 -25.87 12.82
CA ILE A 28 -11.76 -26.60 13.86
C ILE A 28 -11.60 -25.76 15.16
N ALA A 29 -11.60 -24.43 15.06
CA ALA A 29 -11.37 -23.54 16.20
C ALA A 29 -12.44 -23.68 17.32
N PRO A 30 -12.04 -23.79 18.60
CA PRO A 30 -12.96 -23.79 19.73
C PRO A 30 -13.74 -22.48 19.86
N ARG A 31 -15.07 -22.56 19.89
CA ARG A 31 -15.96 -21.39 20.01
C ARG A 31 -16.30 -21.09 21.47
N ARG A 32 -15.40 -20.37 22.16
CA ARG A 32 -15.61 -19.92 23.55
C ARG A 32 -15.38 -18.39 23.69
N PRO A 33 -16.28 -17.56 23.14
CA PRO A 33 -16.20 -16.12 23.31
C PRO A 33 -16.48 -15.76 24.77
N THR A 34 -15.67 -14.87 25.34
CA THR A 34 -15.92 -14.25 26.64
C THR A 34 -15.92 -12.73 26.43
N PRO A 35 -16.61 -11.94 27.27
CA PRO A 35 -16.62 -10.48 27.14
C PRO A 35 -15.22 -9.87 27.05
N MET A 36 -14.28 -10.37 27.87
CA MET A 36 -12.88 -9.94 27.86
C MET A 36 -12.14 -10.27 26.55
N LYS A 37 -12.50 -11.34 25.84
CA LYS A 37 -11.89 -11.70 24.54
C LYS A 37 -12.41 -10.84 23.38
N LEU A 38 -13.53 -10.13 23.59
CA LEU A 38 -14.16 -9.28 22.59
C LEU A 38 -13.81 -7.79 22.78
N MET A 39 -13.34 -7.40 23.97
CA MET A 39 -12.87 -6.05 24.25
C MET A 39 -11.61 -5.71 23.45
N ARG A 40 -11.41 -4.42 23.16
CA ARG A 40 -10.16 -3.95 22.54
C ARG A 40 -8.96 -4.21 23.45
N TYR A 41 -7.83 -4.55 22.84
CA TYR A 41 -6.57 -4.68 23.56
C TYR A 41 -6.05 -3.30 24.00
N GLU A 42 -6.02 -3.04 25.30
CA GLU A 42 -5.57 -1.78 25.92
C GLU A 42 -4.54 -2.05 27.05
N ALA A 43 -3.48 -2.81 26.74
CA ALA A 43 -2.36 -3.11 27.66
C ALA A 43 -2.80 -3.61 29.06
N GLY A 44 -3.88 -4.40 29.13
CA GLY A 44 -4.43 -4.96 30.37
C GLY A 44 -5.44 -4.08 31.10
N ASN A 45 -5.70 -2.85 30.63
CA ASN A 45 -6.76 -2.00 31.14
C ASN A 45 -8.07 -2.27 30.38
N PRO A 46 -9.25 -2.20 31.02
CA PRO A 46 -10.51 -2.15 30.30
C PRO A 46 -10.57 -0.93 29.38
N GLU A 47 -11.21 -1.09 28.23
CA GLU A 47 -11.43 0.01 27.29
C GLU A 47 -12.14 1.18 27.99
N SER A 48 -11.51 2.36 27.96
CA SER A 48 -12.06 3.56 28.61
C SER A 48 -11.90 4.79 27.74
N GLY A 49 -13.03 5.45 27.49
CA GLY A 49 -13.12 6.71 26.77
C GLY A 49 -13.05 6.60 25.23
N PRO A 50 -13.25 7.72 24.53
CA PRO A 50 -13.13 7.79 23.09
C PRO A 50 -11.69 7.52 22.64
N ALA A 51 -11.54 6.97 21.42
CA ALA A 51 -10.23 6.67 20.85
C ALA A 51 -9.36 7.95 20.81
N LYS A 52 -8.24 7.94 21.54
CA LYS A 52 -7.38 9.11 21.74
C LYS A 52 -6.47 9.45 20.56
N ALA A 53 -6.50 8.68 19.47
CA ALA A 53 -5.68 8.93 18.31
C ALA A 53 -6.56 9.51 17.18
N PRO A 54 -6.59 10.85 16.97
CA PRO A 54 -7.04 11.37 15.68
C PRO A 54 -6.20 10.70 14.60
N LEU A 55 -6.85 10.25 13.52
CA LEU A 55 -6.19 9.58 12.40
C LEU A 55 -5.06 10.49 11.90
N ALA A 56 -3.81 10.13 12.20
CA ALA A 56 -2.69 10.92 11.77
C ALA A 56 -2.56 10.75 10.25
N MET A 57 -3.10 11.71 9.49
CA MET A 57 -2.98 11.76 8.03
C MET A 57 -1.54 11.98 7.56
N GLN A 58 -0.57 11.97 8.48
CA GLN A 58 0.86 12.05 8.18
C GLN A 58 1.29 10.96 7.18
N TYR A 59 0.71 9.76 7.25
CA TYR A 59 0.99 8.70 6.28
C TYR A 59 0.46 9.01 4.87
N LEU A 60 -0.57 9.86 4.74
CA LEU A 60 -1.10 10.25 3.43
C LEU A 60 -0.04 10.97 2.59
N GLY A 61 0.74 11.89 3.19
CA GLY A 61 1.81 12.59 2.48
C GLY A 61 2.85 11.64 1.89
N TYR A 62 3.19 10.57 2.60
CA TYR A 62 4.11 9.54 2.12
C TYR A 62 3.49 8.65 1.04
N VAL A 63 2.20 8.31 1.15
CA VAL A 63 1.48 7.56 0.11
C VAL A 63 1.39 8.36 -1.19
N LEU A 64 1.08 9.65 -1.10
CA LEU A 64 1.04 10.53 -2.27
C LEU A 64 2.41 10.65 -2.94
N MET A 65 3.48 10.72 -2.15
CA MET A 65 4.85 10.72 -2.68
C MET A 65 5.17 9.42 -3.43
N LEU A 66 4.78 8.26 -2.88
CA LEU A 66 4.95 6.95 -3.53
C LEU A 66 4.21 6.89 -4.87
N VAL A 67 2.93 7.26 -4.88
CA VAL A 67 2.09 7.26 -6.10
C VAL A 67 2.64 8.22 -7.15
N ALA A 68 3.16 9.38 -6.73
CA ALA A 68 3.77 10.33 -7.66
C ALA A 68 5.12 9.86 -8.24
N LEU A 69 5.85 8.99 -7.53
CA LEU A 69 7.13 8.42 -7.96
C LEU A 69 6.96 7.19 -8.85
N GLU A 70 5.87 6.44 -8.73
CA GLU A 70 5.62 5.22 -9.51
C GLU A 70 5.78 5.40 -11.04
N PRO A 71 5.27 6.49 -11.67
CA PRO A 71 5.41 6.70 -13.11
C PRO A 71 6.86 6.79 -13.60
N VAL A 72 7.80 7.17 -12.73
CA VAL A 72 9.23 7.25 -13.06
C VAL A 72 9.79 5.90 -13.49
N ALA A 73 9.29 4.82 -12.89
CA ALA A 73 9.66 3.46 -13.27
C ALA A 73 8.71 2.90 -14.34
N ALA A 74 7.41 3.12 -14.18
CA ALA A 74 6.40 2.53 -15.06
C ALA A 74 6.47 3.05 -16.50
N VAL A 75 6.70 4.35 -16.70
CA VAL A 75 6.70 4.97 -18.04
C VAL A 75 7.90 4.49 -18.88
N PRO A 76 9.17 4.57 -18.40
CA PRO A 76 10.28 4.04 -19.19
C PRO A 76 10.19 2.54 -19.45
N LEU A 77 9.69 1.77 -18.48
CA LEU A 77 9.47 0.33 -18.66
C LEU A 77 8.42 0.06 -19.76
N ALA A 78 7.30 0.77 -19.74
CA ALA A 78 6.27 0.64 -20.76
C ALA A 78 6.81 1.04 -22.15
N LEU A 79 7.61 2.10 -22.24
CA LEU A 79 8.25 2.52 -23.49
C LEU A 79 9.26 1.49 -24.01
N ALA A 80 10.03 0.86 -23.12
CA ALA A 80 11.02 -0.15 -23.46
C ALA A 80 10.38 -1.47 -23.92
N VAL A 81 9.28 -1.89 -23.29
CA VAL A 81 8.66 -3.20 -23.54
C VAL A 81 7.61 -3.12 -24.65
N TRP A 82 6.81 -2.04 -24.70
CA TRP A 82 5.66 -1.93 -25.59
C TRP A 82 5.69 -0.70 -26.51
N GLY A 83 6.38 0.37 -26.11
CA GLY A 83 6.37 1.63 -26.86
C GLY A 83 7.29 1.68 -28.07
N GLY A 84 8.18 0.68 -28.26
CA GLY A 84 9.12 0.64 -29.38
C GLY A 84 10.17 1.76 -29.37
N ALA A 85 10.34 2.43 -28.24
CA ALA A 85 11.35 3.49 -28.09
C ALA A 85 12.76 2.89 -28.14
N ASP A 86 13.69 3.61 -28.76
CA ASP A 86 15.09 3.21 -28.74
C ASP A 86 15.70 3.37 -27.34
N VAL A 87 16.81 2.67 -27.10
CA VAL A 87 17.48 2.61 -25.79
C VAL A 87 17.89 4.01 -25.30
N TYR A 88 18.29 4.93 -26.18
CA TYR A 88 18.72 6.26 -25.77
C TYR A 88 17.53 7.11 -25.32
N THR A 89 16.39 7.01 -26.01
CA THR A 89 15.15 7.67 -25.59
C THR A 89 14.66 7.16 -24.23
N VAL A 90 14.68 5.85 -24.01
CA VAL A 90 14.29 5.25 -22.71
C VAL A 90 15.23 5.73 -21.59
N ILE A 91 16.54 5.74 -21.83
CA ILE A 91 17.53 6.24 -20.85
C ILE A 91 17.29 7.72 -20.57
N TYR A 92 17.10 8.54 -21.60
CA TYR A 92 16.88 9.98 -21.44
C TYR A 92 15.63 10.26 -20.60
N ILE A 93 14.49 9.62 -20.90
CA ILE A 93 13.25 9.79 -20.14
C ILE A 93 13.41 9.28 -18.71
N SER A 94 14.12 8.16 -18.50
CA SER A 94 14.39 7.63 -17.16
C SER A 94 15.20 8.61 -16.32
N LEU A 95 16.26 9.19 -16.89
CA LEU A 95 17.13 10.14 -16.19
C LEU A 95 16.41 11.47 -15.95
N ALA A 96 15.77 12.03 -16.97
CA ALA A 96 15.05 13.30 -16.85
C ALA A 96 13.85 13.18 -15.89
N GLY A 97 13.02 12.14 -16.08
CA GLY A 97 11.88 11.85 -15.21
C GLY A 97 12.31 11.53 -13.78
N GLY A 98 13.39 10.76 -13.62
CA GLY A 98 13.97 10.44 -12.31
C GLY A 98 14.46 11.68 -11.56
N LEU A 99 15.15 12.59 -12.24
CA LEU A 99 15.61 13.85 -11.64
C LEU A 99 14.44 14.75 -11.22
N ILE A 100 13.44 14.92 -12.09
CA ILE A 100 12.25 15.73 -11.81
C ILE A 100 11.49 15.15 -10.62
N ALA A 101 11.25 13.83 -10.63
CA ALA A 101 10.51 13.18 -9.56
C ALA A 101 11.29 13.14 -8.25
N MET A 102 12.61 13.02 -8.27
CA MET A 102 13.44 13.13 -7.08
C MET A 102 13.35 14.53 -6.47
N ALA A 103 13.36 15.59 -7.28
CA ALA A 103 13.16 16.96 -6.81
C ALA A 103 11.74 17.15 -6.22
N ALA A 104 10.72 16.65 -6.91
CA ALA A 104 9.33 16.69 -6.44
C ALA A 104 9.13 15.90 -5.14
N ALA A 105 9.72 14.71 -5.03
CA ALA A 105 9.66 13.87 -3.85
C ALA A 105 10.40 14.50 -2.66
N TYR A 106 11.57 15.11 -2.89
CA TYR A 106 12.28 15.84 -1.85
C TYR A 106 11.45 17.01 -1.31
N TYR A 107 10.82 17.76 -2.21
CA TYR A 107 9.90 18.83 -1.84
C TYR A 107 8.70 18.27 -1.06
N ALA A 108 8.01 17.25 -1.57
CA ALA A 108 6.86 16.63 -0.93
C ALA A 108 7.20 16.04 0.45
N TYR A 109 8.37 15.41 0.61
CA TYR A 109 8.87 14.91 1.88
C TYR A 109 8.98 16.01 2.94
N SER A 110 9.42 17.21 2.55
CA SER A 110 9.51 18.35 3.45
C SER A 110 8.14 18.80 4.00
N TYR A 111 7.07 18.60 3.23
CA TYR A 111 5.68 18.86 3.65
C TYR A 111 5.07 17.70 4.43
N ALA A 112 5.36 16.46 4.04
CA ALA A 112 4.87 15.26 4.75
C ALA A 112 5.35 15.21 6.20
N ARG A 113 6.54 15.74 6.51
CA ARG A 113 7.07 15.84 7.88
C ARG A 113 6.34 16.85 8.77
N ARG A 114 5.61 17.80 8.20
CA ARG A 114 4.95 18.87 8.97
C ARG A 114 3.61 18.38 9.52
N ILE A 115 3.64 17.68 10.65
CA ILE A 115 2.46 17.08 11.31
C ILE A 115 1.31 18.08 11.48
N GLU A 116 1.63 19.36 11.69
CA GLU A 116 0.68 20.47 11.80
C GLU A 116 -0.26 20.58 10.59
N LEU A 117 0.22 20.28 9.37
CA LEU A 117 -0.58 20.31 8.15
C LEU A 117 -1.55 19.11 8.02
N TRP A 118 -1.33 18.07 8.81
CA TRP A 118 -2.01 16.77 8.68
C TRP A 118 -2.85 16.42 9.91
N ARG A 119 -2.89 17.32 10.91
CA ARG A 119 -3.81 17.20 12.04
C ARG A 119 -5.14 17.82 11.66
N VAL A 120 -6.21 17.03 11.73
CA VAL A 120 -7.56 17.57 11.75
C VAL A 120 -7.74 18.22 13.11
N SER A 121 -7.68 19.55 13.17
CA SER A 121 -8.01 20.29 14.39
C SER A 121 -9.51 20.15 14.65
N SER A 122 -9.87 19.46 15.73
CA SER A 122 -11.22 19.48 16.32
C SER A 122 -11.48 20.81 17.02
#